data_AF-A0A544SRG7-F1
#
_entry.id   AF-A0A544SRG7-F1
#
_cell.length_a   1.000
_cell.length_b   1.000
_cell.length_c   1.000
_cell.angle_alpha   90.00
_cell.angle_beta   90.00
_cell.angle_gamma   90.00
#
_symmetry.space_group_name_H-M   'P 1'
#
loop_
_entity.id
_entity.type
_entity.pdbx_description
1 polymer ?
#
loop_
_entity_poly.entity_id
_entity_poly.type
_entity_poly.pdbx_seq_one_letter_code
_entity_poly.pdbx_strand_id
1 'polypeptide(L)'
;MHHLCSLRRIQTKDSNVDGGVTCQVGTEQSRTIHRYRVVTFRAREGNQIHVFTNEMDISAKEIANMYKNKWSIESFYHWIKGYLNLPILFDNSNNTVFAHLFIAL
;
A
#
# COMPACT_ATOMS: atom_id res chain seq x y z
N MET A 1 34.64 7.51 -5.52
CA MET A 1 34.54 6.56 -4.39
C MET A 1 33.14 6.67 -3.82
N HIS A 2 32.20 5.82 -4.24
CA HIS A 2 30.80 5.89 -3.80
C HIS A 2 30.63 5.10 -2.51
N HIS A 3 30.34 5.80 -1.41
CA HIS A 3 30.00 5.16 -0.15
C HIS A 3 28.61 4.53 -0.27
N LEU A 4 28.58 3.20 -0.20
CA LEU A 4 27.35 2.41 -0.10
C LEU A 4 26.54 2.90 1.09
N CYS A 5 25.31 3.38 0.83
CA CYS A 5 24.31 3.62 1.85
C CYS A 5 24.09 2.29 2.59
N SER A 6 24.55 2.19 3.84
CA SER A 6 24.53 0.90 4.54
C SER A 6 23.09 0.52 4.89
N LEU A 7 22.58 -0.47 4.16
CA LEU A 7 21.32 -1.14 4.46
C LEU A 7 21.54 -1.95 5.74
N ARG A 8 21.14 -1.40 6.89
CA ARG A 8 21.17 -2.13 8.16
C ARG A 8 19.98 -3.09 8.19
N ARG A 9 20.24 -4.37 7.89
CA ARG A 9 19.24 -5.45 7.88
C ARG A 9 18.85 -5.82 9.31
N ILE A 10 17.60 -5.58 9.69
CA ILE A 10 17.03 -6.12 10.94
C ILE A 10 16.36 -7.45 10.54
N GLN A 11 17.01 -8.57 10.84
CA GLN A 11 16.47 -9.90 10.58
C GLN A 11 15.35 -10.19 11.59
N THR A 12 14.12 -10.42 11.13
CA THR A 12 13.06 -11.03 11.96
C THR A 12 12.92 -12.49 11.54
N LYS A 13 13.10 -13.39 12.49
CA LYS A 13 12.88 -14.83 12.34
C LYS A 13 11.37 -15.08 12.20
N ASP A 14 11.01 -15.96 11.27
CA ASP A 14 9.69 -16.53 10.99
C ASP A 14 8.75 -15.84 9.97
N SER A 15 8.36 -16.67 8.98
CA SER A 15 7.26 -16.57 8.00
C SER A 15 7.37 -15.55 6.86
N ASN A 16 7.89 -15.95 5.68
CA ASN A 16 7.75 -15.36 4.32
C ASN A 16 7.86 -13.82 4.12
N VAL A 17 8.15 -13.08 5.18
CA VAL A 17 8.26 -11.63 5.28
C VAL A 17 9.68 -11.39 5.77
N ASP A 18 10.51 -10.86 4.88
CA ASP A 18 11.88 -10.51 5.25
C ASP A 18 11.83 -9.26 6.13
N GLY A 19 12.67 -9.24 7.16
CA GLY A 19 12.66 -8.17 8.15
C GLY A 19 12.89 -6.78 7.55
N GLY A 20 12.42 -5.76 8.27
CA GLY A 20 12.41 -4.39 7.76
C GLY A 20 13.82 -3.79 7.69
N VAL A 21 14.17 -3.18 6.55
CA VAL A 21 15.39 -2.38 6.42
C VAL A 21 15.03 -0.92 6.52
N THR A 22 15.76 -0.15 7.34
CA THR A 22 15.53 1.29 7.40
C THR A 22 16.43 2.02 6.39
N CYS A 23 15.87 2.89 5.54
CA CYS A 23 16.62 3.68 4.55
C CYS A 23 16.16 5.14 4.51
N GLN A 24 16.99 6.01 3.94
CA GLN A 24 16.58 7.36 3.53
C GLN A 24 16.33 7.34 2.03
N VAL A 25 15.27 8.03 1.60
CA VAL A 25 14.80 7.99 0.21
C VAL A 25 15.39 9.18 -0.55
N GLY A 26 15.74 8.97 -1.81
CA GLY A 26 16.25 10.01 -2.70
C GLY A 26 17.76 9.90 -3.00
N THR A 27 18.20 10.74 -3.94
CA THR A 27 19.62 10.90 -4.28
C THR A 27 20.33 11.75 -3.22
N GLU A 28 21.67 11.81 -3.22
CA GLU A 28 22.42 12.61 -2.25
C GLU A 28 21.98 14.08 -2.20
N GLN A 29 21.53 14.63 -3.34
CA GLN A 29 21.09 16.01 -3.48
C GLN A 29 19.62 16.24 -3.07
N SER A 30 18.83 15.18 -2.87
CA SER A 30 17.39 15.26 -2.54
C SER A 30 17.00 14.19 -1.52
N ARG A 31 17.85 13.96 -0.53
CA ARG A 31 17.65 12.90 0.45
C ARG A 31 16.63 13.33 1.51
N THR A 32 15.74 12.42 1.87
CA THR A 32 14.80 12.66 2.97
C THR A 32 15.54 12.79 4.30
N ILE A 33 15.14 13.77 5.10
CA ILE A 33 15.66 13.97 6.47
C ILE A 33 15.31 12.75 7.33
N HIS A 34 14.06 12.34 7.27
CA HIS A 34 13.54 11.21 8.01
C HIS A 34 13.92 9.88 7.36
N ARG A 35 14.14 8.89 8.22
CA ARG A 35 14.35 7.50 7.83
C ARG A 35 13.00 6.79 7.72
N TYR A 36 12.88 5.96 6.70
CA TYR A 36 11.71 5.15 6.44
C TYR A 36 12.07 3.69 6.58
N ARG A 37 11.09 2.86 6.97
CA ARG A 37 11.23 1.41 7.01
C ARG A 37 10.73 0.83 5.69
N VAL A 38 11.48 -0.12 5.17
CA VAL A 38 11.13 -0.93 4.00
C VAL A 38 10.85 -2.33 4.47
N VAL A 39 9.60 -2.75 4.37
CA VAL A 39 9.19 -4.13 4.59
C VAL A 39 9.12 -4.84 3.26
N THR A 40 9.73 -6.02 3.18
CA THR A 40 9.79 -6.79 1.95
C THR A 40 9.10 -8.14 2.15
N PHE A 41 8.14 -8.47 1.29
CA PHE A 41 7.45 -9.76 1.35
C PHE A 41 7.14 -10.27 -0.05
N ARG A 42 6.82 -11.56 -0.15
CA ARG A 42 6.46 -12.20 -1.41
C ARG A 42 4.95 -12.27 -1.59
N ALA A 43 4.46 -11.81 -2.73
CA ALA A 43 3.09 -11.99 -3.20
C ALA A 43 2.79 -13.47 -3.46
N ARG A 44 1.50 -13.83 -3.49
CA ARG A 44 1.06 -15.19 -3.88
C ARG A 44 1.54 -15.58 -5.27
N GLU A 45 1.64 -14.60 -6.17
CA GLU A 45 2.08 -14.75 -7.56
C GLU A 45 3.61 -14.85 -7.71
N GLY A 46 4.34 -14.85 -6.58
CA GLY A 46 5.80 -14.97 -6.57
C GLY A 46 6.54 -13.63 -6.68
N ASN A 47 5.86 -12.53 -6.97
CA ASN A 47 6.42 -11.19 -7.05
C ASN A 47 6.90 -10.68 -5.69
N GLN A 48 8.05 -10.02 -5.64
CA GLN A 48 8.57 -9.39 -4.43
C GLN A 48 8.01 -7.97 -4.29
N ILE A 49 7.42 -7.67 -3.14
CA ILE A 49 6.79 -6.38 -2.86
C ILE A 49 7.59 -5.69 -1.78
N HIS A 50 7.92 -4.42 -2.04
CA HIS A 50 8.58 -3.53 -1.10
C HIS A 50 7.61 -2.45 -0.66
N VAL A 51 7.37 -2.37 0.65
CA VAL A 51 6.49 -1.38 1.26
C VAL A 51 7.33 -0.41 2.07
N PHE A 52 7.29 0.87 1.67
CA PHE A 52 7.88 1.97 2.42
C PHE A 52 6.85 2.47 3.44
N THR A 53 7.25 2.54 4.70
CA THR A 53 6.39 2.99 5.79
C THR A 53 7.17 3.81 6.82
N ASN A 54 6.46 4.73 7.47
CA ASN A 54 6.95 5.49 8.62
C ASN A 54 6.74 4.70 9.92
N GLU A 55 5.94 3.64 9.86
CA GLU A 55 5.55 2.84 11.02
C GLU A 55 6.69 1.89 11.44
N MET A 56 7.32 2.24 12.55
CA MET A 56 8.46 1.50 13.11
C MET A 56 8.00 0.43 14.11
N ASP A 57 6.88 0.65 14.79
CA ASP A 57 6.42 -0.18 15.91
C ASP A 57 5.55 -1.36 15.48
N ILE A 58 4.96 -1.29 14.29
CA ILE A 58 4.08 -2.33 13.74
C ILE A 58 4.91 -3.50 13.21
N SER A 59 4.44 -4.74 13.36
CA SER A 59 5.18 -5.88 12.84
C SER A 59 5.23 -5.89 11.30
N ALA A 60 6.30 -6.46 10.73
CA ALA A 60 6.44 -6.57 9.28
C ALA A 60 5.28 -7.38 8.65
N LYS A 61 4.75 -8.37 9.38
CA LYS A 61 3.60 -9.18 8.99
C LYS A 61 2.32 -8.35 8.92
N GLU A 62 2.06 -7.50 9.91
CA GLU A 62 0.91 -6.60 9.91
C GLU A 62 0.99 -5.58 8.77
N ILE A 63 2.15 -4.99 8.53
CA ILE A 63 2.38 -4.09 7.38
C ILE A 63 2.08 -4.81 6.06
N ALA A 64 2.55 -6.06 5.90
CA ALA A 64 2.24 -6.87 4.73
C ALA A 64 0.74 -7.18 4.61
N ASN A 65 0.04 -7.39 5.74
CA ASN A 65 -1.40 -7.63 5.75
C ASN A 65 -2.21 -6.38 5.39
N MET A 66 -1.82 -5.21 5.91
CA MET A 66 -2.41 -3.92 5.51
C MET A 66 -2.22 -3.67 4.01
N TYR A 67 -1.03 -3.97 3.47
CA TYR A 67 -0.80 -3.86 2.04
C TYR A 67 -1.67 -4.83 1.24
N LYS A 68 -1.91 -6.06 1.71
CA LYS A 68 -2.84 -6.99 1.05
C LYS A 68 -4.27 -6.46 1.03
N ASN A 69 -4.72 -5.76 2.08
CA ASN A 69 -6.04 -5.14 2.10
C ASN A 69 -6.21 -4.06 1.01
N LYS A 70 -5.12 -3.43 0.54
CA LYS A 70 -5.15 -2.53 -0.62
C LYS A 70 -5.66 -3.25 -1.88
N TRP A 71 -5.32 -4.52 -2.09
CA TRP A 71 -5.82 -5.29 -3.24
C TRP A 71 -7.34 -5.53 -3.18
N SER A 72 -7.88 -5.64 -1.97
CA SER A 72 -9.33 -5.73 -1.78
C SER A 72 -10.04 -4.46 -2.28
N ILE A 73 -9.39 -3.29 -2.19
CA ILE A 73 -9.92 -2.03 -2.71
C ILE A 73 -10.00 -2.05 -4.24
N GLU A 74 -8.98 -2.59 -4.92
CA GLU A 74 -9.02 -2.74 -6.39
C GLU A 74 -10.15 -3.69 -6.82
N SER A 75 -10.32 -4.79 -6.09
CA SER A 75 -11.41 -5.74 -6.31
C SER A 75 -12.78 -5.08 -6.09
N PHE A 76 -12.90 -4.24 -5.07
CA PHE A 76 -14.10 -3.45 -4.79
C PHE A 76 -14.42 -2.46 -5.93
N TYR A 77 -13.44 -1.70 -6.42
CA TYR A 77 -13.66 -0.80 -7.55
C TYR A 77 -13.95 -1.52 -8.86
N HIS A 78 -13.32 -2.67 -9.09
CA HIS A 78 -13.66 -3.52 -10.22
C HIS A 78 -15.12 -3.98 -10.13
N TRP A 79 -15.57 -4.38 -8.94
CA TRP A 79 -16.95 -4.75 -8.70
C TRP A 79 -17.91 -3.57 -8.90
N ILE A 80 -17.61 -2.38 -8.36
CA ILE A 80 -18.44 -1.19 -8.58
C ILE A 80 -18.58 -0.92 -10.08
N LYS A 81 -17.48 -0.87 -10.83
CA LYS A 81 -17.52 -0.55 -12.26
C LYS A 81 -18.26 -1.60 -13.09
N GLY A 82 -18.21 -2.88 -12.67
CA GLY A 82 -18.82 -3.99 -13.40
C GLY A 82 -20.28 -4.26 -13.04
N TYR A 83 -20.69 -4.03 -11.78
CA TYR A 83 -21.98 -4.46 -11.25
C TYR A 83 -22.88 -3.31 -10.80
N LEU A 84 -22.37 -2.08 -10.71
CA LEU A 84 -23.20 -0.91 -10.41
C LEU A 84 -24.00 -0.49 -11.65
N ASN A 85 -25.15 -1.14 -11.84
CA ASN A 85 -26.13 -0.72 -12.83
C ASN A 85 -26.96 0.43 -12.24
N LEU A 86 -26.51 1.68 -12.41
CA LEU A 86 -27.31 2.88 -12.14
C LEU A 86 -28.26 3.08 -13.33
N PRO A 87 -29.53 2.66 -13.27
CA PRO A 87 -30.34 2.50 -14.46
C PRO A 87 -30.66 3.86 -15.10
N ILE A 88 -30.91 4.89 -14.28
CA ILE A 88 -31.19 6.26 -14.74
C ILE A 88 -30.91 7.20 -13.56
N LEU A 89 -30.04 8.21 -13.73
CA LEU A 89 -29.96 9.31 -12.78
C LEU A 89 -31.18 10.20 -13.00
N PHE A 90 -32.09 10.27 -12.02
CA PHE A 90 -33.32 11.07 -12.11
C PHE A 90 -33.04 12.57 -12.28
N ASP A 91 -31.89 13.03 -11.79
CA ASP A 91 -31.41 14.40 -11.92
C ASP A 91 -29.87 14.43 -11.86
N ASN A 92 -29.24 15.36 -12.57
CA ASN A 92 -27.77 15.50 -12.69
C ASN A 92 -27.18 16.47 -11.66
N SER A 93 -27.96 16.91 -10.66
CA SER A 93 -27.42 17.68 -9.56
C SER A 93 -26.42 16.85 -8.75
N ASN A 94 -25.26 17.45 -8.44
CA ASN A 94 -24.18 16.77 -7.72
C ASN A 94 -24.68 16.03 -6.47
N ASN A 95 -25.52 16.68 -5.65
CA ASN A 95 -26.08 16.06 -4.45
C ASN A 95 -26.91 14.80 -4.73
N THR A 96 -27.72 14.82 -5.79
CA THR A 96 -28.59 13.69 -6.16
C THR A 96 -27.76 12.51 -6.67
N VAL A 97 -26.72 12.79 -7.47
CA VAL A 97 -25.77 11.78 -7.93
C VAL A 97 -25.02 11.16 -6.75
N PHE A 98 -24.53 11.96 -5.80
CA PHE A 98 -23.87 11.45 -4.60
C PHE A 98 -24.81 10.63 -3.71
N ALA A 99 -26.06 11.07 -3.53
CA ALA A 99 -27.06 10.35 -2.76
C ALA A 99 -27.40 8.99 -3.38
N HIS A 100 -27.62 8.94 -4.69
CA HIS A 100 -27.88 7.67 -5.39
C HIS A 100 -26.69 6.72 -5.34
N LEU A 101 -25.47 7.22 -5.50
CA LEU A 101 -24.27 6.41 -5.36
C LEU A 101 -24.12 5.87 -3.93
N PHE A 102 -24.44 6.67 -2.91
CA PHE A 102 -24.39 6.25 -1.51
C PHE A 102 -25.45 5.19 -1.16
N ILE A 103 -26.64 5.25 -1.76
CA ILE A 103 -27.70 4.25 -1.53
C ILE A 103 -27.40 2.93 -2.26
N ALA A 104 -26.70 3.00 -3.40
CA ALA A 104 -26.38 1.82 -4.21
C ALA A 104 -25.14 1.04 -3.76
N LEU A 105 -24.32 1.62 -2.88
CA LEU A 105 -23.11 1.03 -2.29
C LEU A 105 -23.37 0.49 -0.88
#